data_AF-A0A7T2S4B6-F1
#
_entry.id   AF-A0A7T2S4B6-F1
#
_cell.length_a   1.000
_cell.length_b   1.000
_cell.length_c   1.000
_cell.angle_alpha   90.00
_cell.angle_beta   90.00
_cell.angle_gamma   90.00
#
_symmetry.space_group_name_H-M   'P 1'
#
loop_
_entity.id
_entity.type
_entity.pdbx_description
1 polymer ?
#
loop_
_entity_poly.entity_id
_entity_poly.type
_entity_poly.pdbx_seq_one_letter_code
_entity_poly.pdbx_strand_id
1 'polypeptide(L)' 'MSDTKHRFLKGLNLLIENEGYSAEKISRYVFEFSLDYRIDDSKLNFVIDFLKGMDAGPEFELSEEEFWDFIANNI' A
#
# COMPACT_ATOMS: atom_id res chain seq x y z
N MET A 1 -4.09 14.40 8.84
CA MET A 1 -3.62 13.05 8.45
C MET A 1 -3.05 12.40 9.71
N SER A 2 -3.42 11.17 10.05
CA SER A 2 -2.77 10.47 11.18
C SER A 2 -1.27 10.26 10.88
N ASP A 3 -0.44 10.21 11.92
CA ASP A 3 1.02 10.01 11.76
C ASP A 3 1.30 8.69 11.00
N THR A 4 0.54 7.63 11.30
CA THR A 4 0.60 6.34 10.60
C THR A 4 0.26 6.45 9.12
N LYS A 5 -0.82 7.15 8.75
CA LYS A 5 -1.19 7.37 7.33
C LYS A 5 -0.12 8.15 6.58
N HIS A 6 0.47 9.17 7.20
CA HIS A 6 1.56 9.92 6.58
C HIS A 6 2.80 9.06 6.36
N ARG A 7 3.21 8.27 7.36
CA ARG A 7 4.32 7.32 7.23
C ARG A 7 4.08 6.28 6.14
N PHE A 8 2.87 5.73 6.09
CA PHE A 8 2.46 4.75 5.08
C PHE A 8 2.63 5.29 3.66
N LEU A 9 2.03 6.45 3.36
CA LEU A 9 2.08 7.06 2.04
C LEU A 9 3.50 7.51 1.67
N LYS A 10 4.25 8.05 2.64
CA LYS A 10 5.64 8.43 2.41
C LYS A 10 6.52 7.21 2.08
N GLY A 11 6.36 6.10 2.78
CA GLY A 11 7.11 4.88 2.50
C GLY A 11 6.77 4.27 1.14
N LEU A 12 5.50 4.28 0.72
CA LEU A 12 5.11 3.85 -0.63
C LEU A 12 5.77 4.70 -1.72
N ASN A 13 5.72 6.03 -1.59
CA ASN A 13 6.36 6.92 -2.56
C ASN A 13 7.86 6.64 -2.64
N LEU A 14 8.54 6.54 -1.49
CA LEU A 14 9.98 6.24 -1.47
C LEU A 14 10.32 4.88 -2.06
N LEU A 15 9.50 3.85 -1.84
CA LEU A 15 9.69 2.53 -2.44
C LEU A 15 9.61 2.62 -3.97
N ILE A 16 8.55 3.24 -4.49
CA ILE A 16 8.30 3.35 -5.93
C ILE A 16 9.37 4.23 -6.59
N GLU A 17 9.73 5.36 -5.99
CA GLU A 17 10.77 6.26 -6.51
C GLU A 17 12.15 5.58 -6.59
N ASN A 18 12.52 4.76 -5.60
CA ASN A 18 13.86 4.18 -5.51
C ASN A 18 13.97 2.81 -6.20
N GLU A 19 12.92 2.00 -6.15
CA GLU A 19 12.95 0.61 -6.60
C GLU A 19 12.04 0.34 -7.81
N GLY A 20 11.20 1.30 -8.19
CA GLY A 20 10.20 1.14 -9.24
C GLY A 20 8.94 0.43 -8.74
N TYR A 21 7.84 0.64 -9.46
CA TYR A 21 6.54 0.03 -9.19
C TYR A 21 6.54 -1.48 -9.48
N SER A 22 6.13 -2.29 -8.49
CA SER A 22 5.71 -3.68 -8.72
C SER A 22 4.76 -4.15 -7.62
N ALA A 23 3.81 -5.03 -7.99
CA ALA A 23 2.84 -5.60 -7.06
C ALA A 23 3.51 -6.37 -5.91
N GLU A 24 4.53 -7.18 -6.21
CA GLU A 24 5.35 -7.91 -5.23
C GLU A 24 5.94 -6.97 -4.17
N LYS A 25 6.59 -5.89 -4.59
CA LYS A 25 7.27 -4.95 -3.67
C LYS A 25 6.28 -4.21 -2.81
N ILE A 26 5.17 -3.76 -3.40
CA ILE A 26 4.10 -3.08 -2.69
C ILE A 26 3.48 -4.01 -1.65
N SER A 27 3.09 -5.23 -2.06
CA SER A 27 2.52 -6.22 -1.15
C SER A 27 3.44 -6.51 0.04
N ARG A 28 4.74 -6.73 -0.24
CA ARG A 28 5.76 -6.93 0.80
C ARG A 28 5.86 -5.74 1.76
N TYR A 29 6.00 -4.53 1.23
CA TYR A 29 6.07 -3.31 2.06
C TYR A 29 4.83 -3.15 2.94
N VAL A 30 3.64 -3.37 2.39
CA VAL A 30 2.38 -3.22 3.11
C VAL A 30 2.25 -4.28 4.21
N PHE A 31 2.68 -5.52 3.94
CA PHE A 31 2.73 -6.57 4.94
C PHE A 31 3.66 -6.17 6.09
N GLU A 32 4.90 -5.77 5.80
CA GLU A 32 5.88 -5.32 6.80
C GLU A 32 5.37 -4.13 7.61
N PHE A 33 4.81 -3.12 6.95
CA PHE A 33 4.21 -1.96 7.61
C PHE A 33 3.09 -2.37 8.58
N SER A 34 2.28 -3.36 8.22
CA SER A 34 1.20 -3.84 9.09
C SER A 34 1.68 -4.61 10.33
N LEU A 35 2.92 -5.10 10.32
CA LEU A 35 3.56 -5.72 11.49
C LEU A 35 4.14 -4.67 12.44
N ASP A 36 4.69 -3.59 11.88
CA ASP A 36 5.40 -2.56 12.66
C ASP A 36 4.46 -1.53 13.31
N TYR A 37 3.25 -1.35 12.75
CA TYR A 37 2.32 -0.31 13.18
C TYR A 37 0.97 -0.88 13.60
N ARG A 38 0.44 -0.39 14.73
CA ARG A 38 -0.97 -0.55 15.07
C ARG A 38 -1.81 0.36 14.17
N ILE A 39 -2.79 -0.23 13.48
CA ILE A 39 -3.62 0.46 12.49
C ILE A 39 -5.05 0.56 13.03
N ASP A 40 -5.36 1.69 13.67
CA ASP A 40 -6.70 1.94 14.20
C ASP A 40 -7.63 2.65 13.19
N ASP A 41 -7.07 3.20 12.11
CA ASP A 41 -7.83 3.84 11.03
C ASP A 41 -8.39 2.78 10.08
N SER A 42 -9.72 2.65 10.02
CA SER A 42 -10.40 1.61 9.25
C SER A 42 -10.20 1.74 7.74
N LYS A 43 -10.05 2.96 7.23
CA LYS A 43 -9.79 3.20 5.80
C LYS A 43 -8.37 2.78 5.44
N LEU A 44 -7.40 3.19 6.25
CA LEU A 44 -6.01 2.75 6.08
C LEU A 44 -5.90 1.23 6.20
N ASN A 45 -6.61 0.61 7.15
CA ASN A 45 -6.61 -0.84 7.30
C ASN A 45 -7.18 -1.55 6.05
N PHE A 46 -8.29 -1.04 5.49
CA PHE A 46 -8.86 -1.56 4.25
C PHE A 46 -7.87 -1.48 3.07
N VAL A 47 -7.21 -0.33 2.89
CA VAL A 47 -6.18 -0.15 1.85
C VAL A 47 -5.06 -1.16 2.03
N ILE A 48 -4.54 -1.31 3.26
CA ILE A 48 -3.45 -2.23 3.56
C ILE A 48 -3.85 -3.68 3.30
N ASP A 49 -5.03 -4.09 3.74
CA ASP A 49 -5.47 -5.48 3.55
C ASP A 49 -5.70 -5.81 2.07
N PHE A 50 -6.19 -4.85 1.28
CA PHE A 50 -6.29 -5.02 -0.17
C PHE A 50 -4.91 -5.17 -0.82
N LEU A 51 -3.98 -4.26 -0.52
CA LEU A 51 -2.68 -4.21 -1.17
C LEU A 51 -1.79 -5.42 -0.84
N LYS A 52 -1.98 -6.08 0.32
CA LYS A 52 -1.35 -7.38 0.64
C LYS A 52 -1.69 -8.47 -0.38
N GLY A 53 -2.84 -8.37 -1.05
CA GLY A 53 -3.31 -9.34 -2.02
C GLY A 53 -2.76 -9.14 -3.44
N MET A 54 -2.08 -8.04 -3.73
CA MET A 54 -1.66 -7.72 -5.10
C MET A 54 -0.66 -8.72 -5.68
N ASP A 55 0.11 -9.41 -4.84
CA ASP A 55 1.10 -10.42 -5.25
C ASP A 55 0.50 -11.84 -5.34
N ALA A 56 -0.82 -12.00 -5.15
CA ALA A 56 -1.45 -13.31 -5.17
C ALA A 56 -1.64 -13.89 -6.58
N GLY A 57 -1.50 -13.08 -7.63
CA GLY A 57 -1.61 -13.48 -9.03
C GLY A 57 -1.93 -12.30 -9.96
N PRO A 58 -1.74 -12.46 -11.28
CA PRO A 58 -1.94 -11.39 -12.27
C PRO A 58 -3.33 -10.74 -12.25
N GLU A 59 -4.36 -11.48 -11.83
CA GLU A 59 -5.73 -11.00 -11.71
C GLU A 59 -5.96 -10.03 -10.54
N PHE A 60 -5.00 -9.93 -9.61
CA PHE A 60 -5.03 -9.03 -8.46
C PHE A 60 -4.04 -7.86 -8.59
N GLU A 61 -3.16 -7.91 -9.59
CA GLU A 61 -2.21 -6.83 -9.85
C GLU A 61 -2.95 -5.58 -10.36
N LEU A 62 -2.59 -4.43 -9.80
CA LEU A 62 -2.97 -3.12 -10.34
C LEU A 62 -1.82 -2.58 -11.18
N SER A 63 -2.14 -1.83 -12.24
CA SER A 63 -1.18 -0.89 -12.82
C SER A 63 -0.85 0.23 -11.83
N GLU A 64 0.25 0.95 -12.06
CA GLU A 64 0.65 2.06 -11.19
C GLU A 64 -0.42 3.16 -11.11
N GLU A 65 -1.09 3.46 -12.23
CA GLU A 65 -2.21 4.40 -12.28
C GLU A 65 -3.38 3.92 -11.42
N GLU A 66 -3.83 2.68 -11.63
CA GLU A 66 -4.93 2.08 -10.86
C GLU A 66 -4.61 1.99 -9.36
N PHE A 67 -3.36 1.75 -9.00
CA PHE A 67 -2.90 1.74 -7.61
C PHE A 67 -3.03 3.10 -6.94
N TRP A 68 -2.60 4.18 -7.60
CA TRP A 68 -2.71 5.52 -7.04
C TRP A 68 -4.16 5.99 -6.98
N ASP A 69 -4.97 5.65 -7.98
CA ASP A 69 -6.42 5.89 -7.97
C ASP A 69 -7.11 5.13 -6.85
N PHE A 70 -6.74 3.87 -6.62
CA PHE A 70 -7.26 3.06 -5.52
C PHE A 70 -6.95 3.73 -4.17
N ILE A 71 -5.71 4.16 -3.94
CA ILE A 71 -5.31 4.82 -2.69
C ILE A 71 -6.09 6.13 -2.52
N ALA A 72 -6.13 6.99 -3.54
CA ALA A 72 -6.77 8.31 -3.47
C ALA A 72 -8.26 8.21 -3.14
N ASN A 73 -8.94 7.18 -3.64
CA ASN A 73 -10.37 6.97 -3.41
C ASN A 73 -10.70 6.34 -2.05
N ASN A 74 -9.74 5.68 -1.39
CA ASN A 74 -10.01 4.86 -0.22
C ASN A 74 -9.37 5.37 1.07
N ILE A 75 -8.54 6.42 1.04
CA ILE A 75 -7.80 6.89 2.23
C ILE A 75 -8.14 8.30 2.70
#